data_AF-C0ES66-F1
#
_entry.id   AF-C0ES66-F1
#
_cell.length_a   1.000
_cell.length_b   1.000
_cell.length_c   1.000
_cell.angle_alpha   90.00
_cell.angle_beta   90.00
_cell.angle_gamma   90.00
#
_symmetry.space_group_name_H-M   'P 1'
#
loop_
_entity.id
_entity.type
_entity.pdbx_description
1 polymer ?
#
loop_
_entity_poly.entity_id
_entity_poly.type
_entity_poly.pdbx_seq_one_letter_code
_entity_poly.pdbx_strand_id
1 'polypeptide(L)' 'MNIYAKSICKERVKMLKQCFDNVREKHPLVHNITNYVTVNDVANILLACGGSPI' A
#
# COMPACT_ATOMS: atom_id res chain seq x y z
N MET A 1 9.04 -25.79 -10.02
CA MET A 1 9.20 -24.63 -9.11
C MET A 1 9.76 -25.15 -7.78
N ASN A 2 11.05 -24.95 -7.50
CA ASN A 2 11.72 -25.55 -6.34
C ASN A 2 11.21 -24.95 -5.00
N ILE A 3 11.26 -25.69 -3.90
CA ILE A 3 10.67 -25.38 -2.58
C ILE A 3 11.08 -23.98 -2.08
N TYR A 4 12.32 -23.58 -2.34
CA TYR A 4 12.84 -22.24 -2.03
C TYR A 4 12.02 -21.10 -2.66
N ALA A 5 11.60 -21.24 -3.94
CA ALA A 5 10.80 -20.24 -4.62
C ALA A 5 9.38 -20.11 -4.02
N LYS A 6 8.78 -21.22 -3.57
CA LYS A 6 7.49 -21.20 -2.85
C LYS A 6 7.63 -20.54 -1.47
N SER A 7 8.70 -20.84 -0.74
CA SER A 7 8.98 -20.22 0.57
C SER A 7 9.16 -18.70 0.45
N ILE A 8 9.95 -18.25 -0.53
CA ILE A 8 10.17 -16.82 -0.79
C ILE A 8 8.85 -16.12 -1.14
N CYS A 9 8.01 -16.74 -1.98
CA CYS A 9 6.72 -16.16 -2.33
C CYS A 9 5.80 -16.02 -1.09
N LYS A 10 5.78 -17.02 -0.20
CA LYS A 10 5.01 -16.97 1.04
C LYS A 10 5.46 -15.85 1.98
N GLU A 11 6.77 -15.69 2.16
CA GLU A 11 7.32 -14.61 2.99
C GLU A 11 7.04 -13.23 2.39
N ARG A 12 7.12 -13.08 1.07
CA ARG A 12 6.76 -11.81 0.40
C ARG A 12 5.29 -11.43 0.60
N VAL A 13 4.38 -12.39 0.49
CA VAL A 13 2.94 -12.15 0.75
C VAL A 13 2.72 -11.74 2.21
N LYS A 14 3.42 -12.37 3.14
CA LYS A 14 3.35 -12.02 4.57
C LYS A 14 3.84 -10.59 4.82
N MET A 15 4.96 -10.19 4.22
CA MET A 15 5.48 -8.82 4.35
C MET A 15 4.50 -7.78 3.80
N LEU A 16 3.92 -8.02 2.61
CA LEU A 16 2.94 -7.10 2.02
C LEU A 16 1.71 -6.94 2.92
N LYS A 17 1.20 -8.04 3.47
CA LYS A 17 0.08 -7.99 4.42
C LYS A 17 0.41 -7.09 5.61
N GLN A 18 1.57 -7.27 6.22
CA GLN A 18 1.99 -6.47 7.37
C GLN A 18 2.11 -4.96 7.04
N CYS A 19 2.59 -4.62 5.84
CA CYS A 19 2.63 -3.23 5.39
C CYS A 19 1.22 -2.62 5.29
N PHE A 20 0.27 -3.32 4.69
CA PHE A 20 -1.12 -2.85 4.58
C PHE A 20 -1.81 -2.76 5.95
N ASP A 21 -1.57 -3.73 6.83
CA ASP A 21 -2.11 -3.71 8.19
C ASP A 21 -1.60 -2.46 8.95
N ASN A 22 -0.30 -2.14 8.83
CA ASN A 22 0.28 -0.94 9.43
C ASN A 22 -0.31 0.36 8.88
N VAL A 23 -0.55 0.46 7.58
CA VAL A 23 -1.14 1.66 6.96
C VAL A 23 -2.58 1.87 7.45
N ARG A 24 -3.36 0.78 7.53
CA ARG A 24 -4.73 0.82 8.05
C ARG A 24 -4.79 1.12 9.54
N GLU A 25 -3.84 0.64 10.34
CA GLU A 25 -3.81 0.94 11.77
C GLU A 25 -3.40 2.40 12.04
N LYS A 26 -2.39 2.90 11.32
CA LYS A 26 -1.84 4.24 11.56
C LYS A 26 -2.60 5.36 10.86
N HIS A 27 -3.37 5.06 9.82
CA HIS A 27 -4.09 6.02 9.00
C HIS A 27 -3.26 7.27 8.65
N PRO A 28 -2.14 7.11 7.91
CA PRO A 28 -1.20 8.21 7.71
C PRO A 28 -1.81 9.33 6.86
N LEU A 29 -1.53 10.58 7.26
CA LEU A 29 -1.81 11.77 6.48
C LEU A 29 -0.68 11.99 5.45
N VAL A 30 -0.99 11.91 4.16
CA VAL A 30 0.01 12.02 3.08
C VAL A 30 -0.28 13.26 2.25
N HIS A 31 0.68 14.18 2.26
CA HIS A 31 0.66 15.38 1.44
C HIS A 31 1.09 15.07 0.01
N ASN A 32 0.16 15.20 -0.93
CA ASN A 32 0.37 14.82 -2.33
C ASN A 32 0.61 16.04 -3.20
N ILE A 33 1.88 16.30 -3.52
CA ILE A 33 2.25 17.23 -4.60
C ILE A 33 2.26 16.44 -5.90
N THR A 34 1.14 16.42 -6.60
CA THR A 34 0.96 15.71 -7.87
C THR A 34 0.31 16.60 -8.93
N ASN A 35 0.22 16.11 -10.16
CA ASN A 35 -0.41 16.83 -11.25
C ASN A 35 -1.95 16.77 -11.16
N TYR A 36 -2.62 17.74 -11.80
CA TYR A 36 -4.07 17.85 -11.80
C TYR A 36 -4.80 16.67 -12.45
N VAL A 37 -4.15 15.91 -13.32
CA VAL A 37 -4.79 14.77 -14.01
C VAL A 37 -4.89 13.57 -13.07
N THR A 38 -3.84 13.29 -12.30
CA THR A 38 -3.78 12.10 -11.44
C THR A 38 -4.22 12.32 -10.01
N VAL A 39 -4.50 13.58 -9.60
CA VAL A 39 -4.83 13.92 -8.21
C VAL A 39 -6.00 13.10 -7.67
N ASN A 40 -7.04 12.88 -8.48
CA ASN A 40 -8.23 12.14 -8.08
C ASN A 40 -7.93 10.63 -7.93
N ASP A 41 -7.21 10.05 -8.88
CA ASP A 41 -6.87 8.63 -8.84
C ASP A 41 -5.95 8.32 -7.66
N VAL A 42 -4.94 9.15 -7.43
CA VAL A 42 -4.02 9.02 -6.31
C VAL A 42 -4.76 9.16 -4.98
N ALA A 43 -5.67 10.13 -4.85
CA ALA A 43 -6.47 10.29 -3.63
C ALA A 43 -7.32 9.05 -3.34
N ASN A 44 -8.02 8.51 -4.35
CA ASN A 44 -8.87 7.33 -4.20
C ASN A 44 -8.07 6.05 -3.89
N ILE A 45 -6.91 5.87 -4.53
CA ILE A 45 -6.00 4.76 -4.22
C ILE A 45 -5.53 4.86 -2.77
N LEU A 46 -5.13 6.06 -2.32
CA LEU A 46 -4.65 6.26 -0.96
C LEU A 46 -5.73 5.93 0.08
N LEU A 47 -6.96 6.39 -0.15
CA LEU A 47 -8.13 6.08 0.67
C LEU A 47 -8.41 4.57 0.69
N ALA A 48 -8.38 3.90 -0.46
CA ALA A 48 -8.57 2.46 -0.56
C ALA A 48 -7.49 1.65 0.18
N CYS A 49 -6.26 2.16 0.21
CA CYS A 49 -5.16 1.58 0.98
C CYS A 49 -5.25 1.87 2.48
N GLY A 50 -6.10 2.82 2.92
CA GLY A 50 -6.30 3.19 4.32
C GLY A 50 -5.54 4.45 4.77
N GLY A 51 -4.92 5.20 3.86
CA GLY A 51 -4.32 6.50 4.15
C GLY A 51 -5.30 7.67 3.96
N SER A 52 -4.87 8.87 4.32
CA SER A 52 -5.63 10.11 4.11
C SER A 52 -4.82 11.09 3.25
N PRO A 53 -5.27 11.40 2.02
CA PRO A 53 -4.59 12.34 1.14
C PRO A 53 -4.89 13.80 1.53
N ILE A 54 -3.90 14.69 1.43
CA ILE A 54 -4.05 16.15 1.47
C ILE A 54 -3.29 16.85 0.34
#